data_AF-A0A9E3C641-F1
#
_entry.id   AF-A0A9E3C641-F1
#
_cell.length_a   1.000
_cell.length_b   1.000
_cell.length_c   1.000
_cell.angle_alpha   90.00
_cell.angle_beta   90.00
_cell.angle_gamma   90.00
#
_symmetry.space_group_name_H-M   'P 1'
#
loop_
_entity.id
_entity.type
_entity.pdbx_description
1 polymer ?
#
loop_
_entity_poly.entity_id
_entity_poly.type
_entity_poly.pdbx_seq_one_letter_code
_entity_poly.pdbx_strand_id
1 'polypeptide(L)' 'MDIPTERDITYLRRGLNQAGGKLPLFDLDGQAFDPDMIRRCIAMGWAEPWFSNKLKPDWLVCKLTSEGRLIAENG' A
#
# COMPACT_ATOMS: atom_id res chain seq x y z
N MET A 1 -17.01 0.33 -8.87
CA MET A 1 -15.54 0.37 -8.78
C MET A 1 -15.24 1.53 -7.85
N ASP A 2 -14.71 1.26 -6.66
CA ASP A 2 -14.43 2.30 -5.67
C ASP A 2 -13.33 3.23 -6.18
N ILE A 3 -13.55 4.53 -6.06
CA ILE A 3 -12.61 5.57 -6.50
C ILE A 3 -11.51 5.70 -5.42
N PRO A 4 -10.22 5.61 -5.77
CA PRO A 4 -9.13 5.84 -4.82
C PRO A 4 -9.19 7.25 -4.23
N THR A 5 -8.95 7.39 -2.94
CA THR A 5 -8.79 8.71 -2.31
C THR A 5 -7.37 9.24 -2.53
N GLU A 6 -7.16 10.54 -2.29
CA GLU A 6 -5.80 11.12 -2.33
C GLU A 6 -4.82 10.46 -1.35
N ARG A 7 -5.34 10.00 -0.20
CA ARG A 7 -4.54 9.27 0.79
C ARG A 7 -4.10 7.91 0.27
N ASP A 8 -5.02 7.17 -0.35
CA ASP A 8 -4.70 5.88 -0.99
C ASP A 8 -3.62 6.07 -2.06
N ILE A 9 -3.79 7.06 -2.95
CA ILE A 9 -2.84 7.36 -4.02
C ILE A 9 -1.48 7.77 -3.44
N THR A 10 -1.46 8.64 -2.43
CA THR A 10 -0.22 9.09 -1.76
C THR A 10 0.54 7.94 -1.13
N TYR A 11 -0.18 6.99 -0.53
CA TYR A 11 0.38 5.77 0.03
C TYR A 11 0.94 4.86 -1.07
N LEU A 12 0.16 4.55 -2.11
CA LEU A 12 0.57 3.67 -3.21
C LEU A 12 1.80 4.22 -3.96
N ARG A 13 1.87 5.54 -4.17
CA ARG A 13 3.03 6.22 -4.79
C ARG A 13 4.34 5.96 -4.06
N ARG A 14 4.32 5.66 -2.76
CA ARG A 14 5.53 5.32 -2.01
C ARG A 14 6.21 4.05 -2.51
N GLY A 15 5.46 3.14 -3.15
CA GLY A 15 5.99 1.91 -3.70
C GLY A 15 6.63 2.05 -5.08
N LEU A 16 6.40 3.15 -5.82
CA LEU A 16 6.83 3.27 -7.22
C LEU A 16 8.34 3.16 -7.40
N ASN A 17 9.11 3.76 -6.50
CA ASN A 17 10.57 3.81 -6.52
C ASN A 17 11.24 2.80 -5.57
N GLN A 18 10.46 1.89 -4.99
CA GLN A 18 10.98 0.87 -4.08
C GLN A 18 11.18 -0.45 -4.82
N ALA A 19 12.28 -1.15 -4.51
CA ALA A 19 12.54 -2.47 -5.08
C ALA A 19 11.34 -3.40 -4.80
N GLY A 20 10.83 -4.05 -5.84
CA GLY A 20 9.67 -4.94 -5.77
C GLY A 20 8.35 -4.25 -5.35
N GLY A 21 8.28 -2.92 -5.37
CA GLY A 21 7.05 -2.18 -5.07
C GLY A 21 6.71 -2.07 -3.59
N LYS A 22 7.70 -2.25 -2.69
CA LYS A 22 7.45 -2.30 -1.24
C LYS A 22 6.79 -1.02 -0.74
N LEU A 23 5.72 -1.18 0.03
CA LEU A 23 4.99 -0.07 0.66
C LEU A 23 5.46 0.12 2.11
N PRO A 24 5.92 1.32 2.49
CA PRO A 24 6.38 1.60 3.85
C PRO A 24 5.20 1.77 4.81
N LEU A 25 5.42 1.52 6.11
CA LEU A 25 4.43 1.77 7.16
C LEU A 25 4.39 3.24 7.62
N PHE A 26 5.42 4.01 7.27
CA PHE A 26 5.60 5.40 7.67
C PHE A 26 5.83 6.27 6.43
N ASP A 27 5.39 7.52 6.49
CA ASP A 27 5.64 8.53 5.46
C ASP A 27 7.06 9.14 5.58
N LEU A 28 7.31 10.21 4.81
CA LEU A 28 8.63 10.87 4.78
C LEU A 28 8.95 11.63 6.07
N ASP A 29 7.95 12.04 6.82
CA ASP A 29 8.10 12.76 8.09
C ASP A 29 8.15 11.78 9.28
N GLY A 30 8.07 10.48 9.01
CA GLY A 30 8.08 9.42 10.02
C GLY A 30 6.72 9.17 10.67
N GLN A 31 5.64 9.76 10.15
CA GLN A 31 4.29 9.53 10.63
C GLN A 31 3.77 8.19 10.10
N ALA A 32 3.10 7.41 10.95
CA ALA A 32 2.49 6.15 10.56
C ALA A 32 1.31 6.39 9.62
N PHE A 33 1.23 5.60 8.55
CA PHE A 33 0.03 5.51 7.72
C PHE A 33 -1.12 4.87 8.51
N ASP A 34 -2.34 5.30 8.19
CA ASP A 34 -3.55 4.75 8.80
C ASP A 34 -3.68 3.25 8.45
N PRO A 35 -3.71 2.34 9.45
CA PRO A 35 -3.90 0.91 9.23
C PRO A 35 -5.15 0.57 8.43
N ASP A 36 -6.25 1.32 8.60
CA ASP A 36 -7.51 1.04 7.90
C ASP A 36 -7.43 1.40 6.42
N MET A 37 -6.69 2.47 6.09
CA MET A 37 -6.35 2.81 4.70
C MET A 37 -5.50 1.71 4.05
N ILE A 38 -4.50 1.16 4.77
CA ILE A 38 -3.69 0.05 4.23
C ILE A 38 -4.56 -1.19 4.01
N ARG A 39 -5.42 -1.55 4.98
CA ARG A 39 -6.36 -2.69 4.84
C ARG A 39 -7.33 -2.48 3.68
N ARG A 40 -7.80 -1.26 3.46
CA ARG A 40 -8.63 -0.90 2.30
C ARG A 40 -7.86 -1.11 1.00
N CYS A 41 -6.62 -0.64 0.89
CA CYS A 41 -5.78 -0.86 -0.30
C CYS A 41 -5.59 -2.36 -0.60
N ILE A 42 -5.44 -3.19 0.45
CA ILE A 42 -5.38 -4.65 0.30
C ILE A 42 -6.71 -5.22 -0.19
N ALA A 43 -7.83 -4.85 0.45
CA ALA A 43 -9.16 -5.32 0.10
C ALA A 43 -9.56 -4.96 -1.35
N MET A 44 -9.09 -3.81 -1.83
CA MET A 44 -9.30 -3.33 -3.19
C MET A 44 -8.36 -3.98 -4.22
N GLY A 45 -7.38 -4.78 -3.79
CA GLY A 45 -6.39 -5.39 -4.67
C GLY A 45 -5.32 -4.43 -5.19
N TRP A 46 -5.15 -3.26 -4.58
CA TRP A 46 -4.11 -2.28 -4.94
C TRP A 46 -2.78 -2.56 -4.23
N ALA A 47 -2.86 -3.24 -3.10
CA ALA A 47 -1.71 -3.72 -2.35
C ALA A 47 -1.90 -5.20 -2.01
N GLU A 48 -0.80 -5.92 -1.82
CA GLU A 48 -0.81 -7.27 -1.28
C GLU A 48 0.24 -7.42 -0.18
N PRO A 49 0.03 -8.30 0.82
CA PRO A 49 1.04 -8.57 1.84
C PRO A 49 2.38 -8.96 1.21
N TRP A 50 3.49 -8.36 1.68
CA TRP A 50 4.82 -8.65 1.16
C TRP A 50 5.21 -10.11 1.42
N PHE A 51 4.79 -10.64 2.57
CA PHE A 51 4.94 -12.06 2.92
C PHE A 51 3.88 -12.49 3.94
N SER A 52 3.48 -13.75 3.85
CA SER A 52 2.60 -14.37 4.85
C SER A 52 3.39 -14.72 6.11
N ASN A 53 3.43 -13.81 7.09
CA ASN A 53 4.03 -14.09 8.38
C ASN A 53 3.05 -14.85 9.29
N LYS A 54 3.30 -16.15 9.53
CA LYS A 54 2.47 -16.97 10.45
C LYS A 54 2.48 -16.47 11.89
N LEU A 55 3.52 -15.74 12.31
CA LEU A 55 3.64 -15.18 13.67
C LEU A 55 2.95 -13.82 13.82
N LYS A 56 2.74 -13.10 12.71
CA LYS A 56 2.04 -11.80 12.69
C LYS A 56 1.07 -11.78 11.50
N PRO A 57 -0.08 -12.46 11.62
CA PRO A 57 -1.06 -12.52 10.53
C PRO A 57 -1.63 -11.14 10.18
N ASP A 58 -1.64 -10.21 11.13
CA ASP A 58 -2.13 -8.84 10.94
C ASP A 58 -1.07 -7.86 10.42
N TRP A 59 0.09 -8.35 9.96
CA TRP A 59 1.17 -7.47 9.56
C TRP A 59 0.88 -6.78 8.22
N LEU A 60 0.89 -5.45 8.24
CA LEU A 60 0.53 -4.60 7.10
C LEU A 60 1.72 -4.20 6.21
N VAL A 61 2.86 -4.90 6.30
CA VAL A 61 3.95 -4.67 5.34
C VAL A 61 3.53 -5.27 3.99
N CYS A 62 3.31 -4.40 3.01
CA CYS A 62 2.74 -4.74 1.72
C CYS A 62 3.67 -4.38 0.56
N LYS A 63 3.26 -4.78 -0.65
CA LYS A 63 3.75 -4.26 -1.94
C LYS A 63 2.60 -3.85 -2.84
N LEU A 64 2.92 -3.00 -3.81
CA LEU A 64 2.08 -2.74 -4.97
C LEU A 64 1.78 -4.03 -5.73
N THR A 65 0.50 -4.18 -6.11
CA THR A 65 0.08 -5.02 -7.22
C THR A 65 0.28 -4.29 -8.54
N SER A 66 0.00 -4.94 -9.66
CA SER A 66 0.00 -4.29 -10.98
C SER A 66 -1.06 -3.19 -11.05
N GLU A 67 -2.25 -3.44 -10.52
CA GLU A 67 -3.38 -2.50 -10.46
C GLU A 67 -3.05 -1.30 -9.57
N GLY A 68 -2.47 -1.53 -8.39
CA GLY A 68 -2.05 -0.46 -7.50
C GLY A 68 -0.96 0.42 -8.09
N ARG A 69 -0.04 -0.17 -8.87
CA ARG A 69 0.98 0.60 -9.61
C ARG A 69 0.34 1.51 -10.65
N LEU A 70 -0.61 1.00 -11.43
CA LEU A 70 -1.33 1.82 -12.42
C LEU A 70 -2.09 2.97 -11.77
N ILE A 71 -2.72 2.74 -10.61
CA ILE A 71 -3.40 3.81 -9.86
C ILE A 71 -2.39 4.85 -9.35
N ALA A 72 -1.24 4.42 -8.82
CA ALA A 72 -0.21 5.32 -8.33
C ALA A 72 0.40 6.20 -9.43
N GLU A 73 0.51 5.67 -10.65
CA GLU A 73 1.05 6.37 -11.83
C GLU A 73 0.03 7.33 -12.48
N ASN A 74 -1.27 7.00 -12.44
CA ASN A 74 -2.31 7.73 -13.19
C ASN A 74 -3.31 8.53 -12.33
N GLY A 75 -3.33 8.32 -11.01
CA GLY A 75 -4.06 9.15 -10.05
C GLY A 75 -3.29 10.38 -9.64
#